data_AF-A0A1L7LGP1-F1
#
_entry.id   AF-A0A1L7LGP1-F1
#
_cell.length_a   1.000
_cell.length_b   1.000
_cell.length_c   1.000
_cell.angle_alpha   90.00
_cell.angle_beta   90.00
_cell.angle_gamma   90.00
#
_symmetry.space_group_name_H-M   'P 1'
#
loop_
_entity.id
_entity.type
_entity.pdbx_description
1 polymer ?
#
loop_
_entity_poly.entity_id
_entity_poly.type
_entity_poly.pdbx_seq_one_letter_code
_entity_poly.pdbx_strand_id
1 'polypeptide(L)' 'MAKTKQNNQWWLKAERLIIEMRFSVFCSEFDMERPLVRNLKGLKLWLDQTIFAYNPRFFN' A
#
# COMPACT_ATOMS: atom_id res chain seq x y z
N MET A 1 8.66 -31.49 -13.90
CA MET A 1 9.12 -30.14 -13.50
C MET A 1 8.05 -29.03 -13.63
N ALA A 2 6.83 -29.30 -14.12
CA ALA A 2 5.77 -28.29 -14.25
C ALA A 2 5.01 -27.98 -12.94
N LYS A 3 4.82 -28.99 -12.08
CA LYS A 3 4.02 -28.89 -10.83
C LYS A 3 4.61 -27.92 -9.80
N THR A 4 5.93 -27.85 -9.68
CA THR A 4 6.65 -26.93 -8.77
C THR A 4 6.56 -25.48 -9.23
N LYS A 5 6.68 -25.21 -10.54
CA LYS A 5 6.48 -23.86 -11.10
C LYS A 5 5.05 -23.36 -10.91
N GLN A 6 4.06 -24.25 -11.05
CA GLN A 6 2.65 -23.91 -10.87
C GLN A 6 2.34 -23.54 -9.42
N ASN A 7 2.84 -24.32 -8.44
CA ASN A 7 2.69 -23.98 -7.01
C ASN A 7 3.33 -22.63 -6.65
N ASN A 8 4.52 -22.33 -7.18
CA ASN A 8 5.13 -21.00 -6.97
C ASN A 8 4.27 -19.87 -7.55
N GLN A 9 3.64 -20.07 -8.72
CA GLN A 9 2.75 -19.06 -9.28
C GLN A 9 1.49 -18.84 -8.44
N TRP A 10 0.91 -19.89 -7.86
CA TRP A 10 -0.24 -19.76 -6.95
C TRP A 10 0.13 -18.99 -5.69
N TRP A 11 1.29 -19.28 -5.10
CA TRP A 11 1.79 -18.55 -3.94
C TRP A 11 2.06 -17.07 -4.25
N LEU A 12 2.72 -16.77 -5.37
CA LEU A 12 2.95 -15.39 -5.80
C LEU A 12 1.64 -14.62 -6.06
N LYS A 13 0.63 -15.28 -6.62
CA LYS A 13 -0.71 -14.68 -6.77
C LYS A 13 -1.38 -14.41 -5.43
N ALA A 14 -1.24 -15.31 -4.45
CA ALA A 14 -1.77 -15.13 -3.12
C ALA A 14 -1.08 -13.95 -2.38
N GLU A 15 0.24 -13.85 -2.47
CA GLU A 15 0.97 -12.70 -1.90
C GLU A 15 0.56 -11.38 -2.56
N ARG A 16 0.43 -11.37 -3.89
CA ARG A 16 -0.06 -10.19 -4.62
C ARG A 16 -1.44 -9.74 -4.12
N LEU A 17 -2.37 -10.68 -3.98
CA LEU A 17 -3.71 -10.40 -3.46
C LEU A 17 -3.68 -9.84 -2.03
N ILE A 18 -2.82 -10.38 -1.16
CA ILE A 18 -2.66 -9.87 0.21
C ILE A 18 -2.12 -8.43 0.20
N ILE A 19 -1.14 -8.14 -0.65
CA ILE A 19 -0.59 -6.79 -0.80
C ILE A 19 -1.66 -5.83 -1.32
N GLU A 20 -2.39 -6.21 -2.38
CA GLU A 20 -3.46 -5.40 -2.97
C GLU A 20 -4.61 -5.15 -1.98
N MET A 21 -5.00 -6.17 -1.19
CA MET A 21 -6.05 -6.04 -0.17
C MET A 21 -5.61 -5.09 0.95
N ARG A 22 -4.39 -5.24 1.46
CA ARG A 22 -3.84 -4.33 2.49
C ARG A 22 -3.72 -2.91 1.97
N PHE A 23 -3.29 -2.74 0.72
CA PHE A 23 -3.21 -1.44 0.07
C PHE A 23 -4.59 -0.80 -0.12
N SER A 24 -5.62 -1.59 -0.44
CA SER A 24 -7.00 -1.11 -0.59
C SER A 24 -7.59 -0.65 0.74
N VAL A 25 -7.40 -1.42 1.82
CA VAL A 25 -7.80 -1.02 3.17
C VAL A 25 -7.10 0.28 3.57
N PHE A 26 -5.80 0.36 3.36
CA PHE A 26 -5.01 1.57 3.61
C PHE A 26 -5.50 2.77 2.79
N CYS A 27 -5.85 2.58 1.51
CA CYS A 27 -6.42 3.67 0.70
C CYS A 27 -7.78 4.16 1.23
N SER A 28 -8.63 3.24 1.71
CA SER A 28 -9.95 3.58 2.27
C SER A 28 -9.90 4.26 3.63
N GLU A 29 -9.04 3.79 4.54
CA GLU A 29 -8.91 4.36 5.89
C GLU A 29 -8.34 5.78 5.86
N PHE A 30 -7.53 6.05 4.85
CA PHE A 30 -6.75 7.26 4.77
C PHE A 30 -7.18 8.21 3.63
N ASP A 31 -8.32 7.95 2.98
CA ASP A 31 -8.93 8.82 1.97
C ASP A 31 -7.94 9.18 0.83
N MET A 32 -7.19 8.17 0.37
CA MET A 32 -6.21 8.32 -0.72
C MET A 32 -6.84 8.51 -2.11
N GLU A 33 -8.17 8.52 -2.20
CA GLU A 33 -8.90 8.79 -3.43
C GLU A 33 -8.92 10.30 -3.79
N ARG A 34 -8.32 11.15 -2.93
CA ARG A 34 -8.21 12.58 -3.15
C ARG A 34 -7.33 12.94 -4.37
N PRO A 35 -7.59 14.10 -5.02
CA PRO A 35 -6.83 14.56 -6.19
C PRO A 35 -5.31 14.64 -5.99
N LEU A 36 -4.86 14.82 -4.74
CA LEU A 36 -3.44 14.86 -4.37
C LEU A 36 -2.69 13.58 -4.72
N VAL A 37 -3.35 12.41 -4.69
CA VAL A 37 -2.67 11.12 -4.89
C VAL A 37 -2.57 10.72 -6.37
N ARG A 38 -3.08 11.55 -7.29
CA ARG A 38 -3.06 11.31 -8.75
C ARG A 38 -1.66 11.38 -9.37
N ASN A 39 -0.64 11.86 -8.64
CA ASN A 39 0.74 11.82 -9.07
C ASN A 39 1.68 11.41 -7.92
N LEU A 40 2.86 10.90 -8.26
CA LEU A 40 3.81 10.35 -7.28
C LEU A 40 4.24 11.39 -6.23
N LYS A 41 4.39 12.66 -6.61
CA LYS A 41 4.78 13.73 -5.69
C LYS A 41 3.69 13.99 -4.65
N GLY A 42 2.43 14.00 -5.06
CA GLY A 42 1.32 14.23 -4.17
C GLY A 42 0.97 13.01 -3.32
N LEU A 43 1.17 11.78 -3.82
CA LEU A 43 1.15 10.57 -2.98
C LEU A 43 2.23 10.64 -1.88
N LYS A 44 3.46 11.05 -2.23
CA LYS A 44 4.54 11.22 -1.26
C LYS A 44 4.19 12.26 -0.20
N LEU A 45 3.73 13.44 -0.61
CA LEU A 45 3.32 14.51 0.30
C LEU A 45 2.20 14.06 1.23
N TRP A 46 1.22 13.33 0.69
CA TRP A 46 0.10 12.81 1.45
C TRP A 46 0.55 11.77 2.50
N LEU A 47 1.49 10.87 2.15
CA LEU A 47 2.10 9.93 3.09
C LEU A 47 2.86 10.65 4.20
N ASP A 48 3.67 11.65 3.86
CA ASP A 48 4.43 12.44 4.83
C ASP A 48 3.50 13.16 5.83
N GLN A 49 2.40 13.74 5.35
CA GLN A 49 1.38 14.40 6.19
C GLN A 49 0.64 13.40 7.10
N THR A 50 0.30 12.23 6.58
CA THR A 50 -0.36 11.18 7.35
C THR A 50 0.56 10.64 8.45
N ILE A 51 1.81 10.34 8.13
CA ILE A 51 2.80 9.90 9.13
C ILE A 51 3.00 10.99 10.19
N PHE A 52 3.07 12.25 9.78
CA PHE A 52 3.17 13.40 10.69
C PHE A 52 1.97 13.50 11.65
N ALA A 53 0.75 13.37 11.13
CA ALA A 53 -0.47 13.46 11.94
C ALA A 53 -0.64 12.30 12.92
N TYR A 54 -0.28 11.08 12.51
CA TYR A 54 -0.47 9.86 13.32
C TYR A 54 0.73 9.50 14.20
N ASN A 55 1.90 10.14 14.02
CA ASN A 55 3.08 9.84 14.80
C ASN A 55 3.79 11.10 15.33
N PRO A 56 3.18 11.83 16.28
CA PRO A 56 3.79 13.04 16.87
C PRO A 56 5.10 12.75 17.62
N ARG A 57 5.40 11.49 17.95
CA ARG A 57 6.66 11.07 18.59
C ARG A 57 7.88 11.06 17.67
N PHE A 58 7.73 11.20 16.36
CA PHE A 58 8.88 11.17 15.44
C PHE A 58 9.78 12.42 15.51
N PHE A 59 9.34 13.48 16.20
CA PHE A 59 10.08 14.75 16.33
C PHE A 59 10.48 15.08 17.77
N ASN A 60 10.27 14.16 18.72
CA ASN A 60 10.57 14.38 20.13
C ASN A 60 11.80 13.59 20.58
#